data_AF-R9ASZ5-F1
#
_entry.id   AF-R9ASZ5-F1
#
_cell.length_a   1.000
_cell.length_b   1.000
_cell.length_c   1.000
_cell.angle_alpha   90.00
_cell.angle_beta   90.00
_cell.angle_gamma   90.00
#
_symmetry.space_group_name_H-M   'P 1'
#
loop_
_entity.id
_entity.type
_entity.pdbx_description
1 polymer ?
#
loop_
_entity_poly.entity_id
_entity_poly.type
_entity_poly.pdbx_seq_one_letter_code
_entity_poly.pdbx_strand_id
1 'polypeptide(L)'
;MTHQNAKLLTTPCIGKCSTTFGDDVCRGCRRFAEEIIQWNLYDQTIKQSIWIRLDRQIDQVLMPLCPNVNIDQLYAFIENKKIGIPHSASKGRCCYAGQSKT
;
A
#
# COMPACT_ATOMS: atom_id res chain seq x y z
N MET A 1 -13.36 -9.09 -12.10
CA MET A 1 -12.65 -10.33 -11.79
C MET A 1 -11.83 -10.07 -10.53
N THR A 2 -12.28 -10.60 -9.40
CA THR A 2 -11.63 -10.45 -8.09
C THR A 2 -10.45 -11.42 -8.02
N HIS A 3 -9.24 -10.95 -8.35
CA HIS A 3 -8.02 -11.75 -8.20
C HIS A 3 -7.74 -11.94 -6.70
N GLN A 4 -8.25 -13.05 -6.15
CA GLN A 4 -8.53 -13.25 -4.72
C GLN A 4 -7.50 -14.10 -3.95
N ASN A 5 -6.31 -14.34 -4.50
CA ASN A 5 -5.35 -15.30 -3.90
C ASN A 5 -4.04 -14.68 -3.40
N ALA A 6 -4.02 -13.37 -3.17
CA ALA A 6 -2.89 -12.66 -2.58
C ALA A 6 -3.01 -12.59 -1.05
N LYS A 7 -1.90 -12.81 -0.33
CA LYS A 7 -1.85 -12.68 1.14
C LYS A 7 -2.33 -11.29 1.57
N LEU A 8 -3.39 -11.22 2.37
CA LEU A 8 -3.93 -9.93 2.82
C LEU A 8 -2.91 -9.19 3.71
N LEU A 9 -2.59 -7.95 3.32
CA LEU A 9 -1.80 -7.05 4.16
C LEU A 9 -2.67 -6.51 5.30
N THR A 10 -2.24 -6.75 6.53
CA THR A 10 -2.91 -6.28 7.75
C THR A 10 -2.44 -4.90 8.20
N THR A 11 -1.32 -4.43 7.65
CA THR A 11 -0.72 -3.12 7.95
C THR A 11 -0.07 -2.54 6.69
N PRO A 12 -0.08 -1.20 6.52
CA PRO A 12 0.62 -0.53 5.43
C PRO A 12 2.14 -0.44 5.67
N CYS A 13 2.65 -0.95 6.80
CA CYS A 13 4.07 -0.89 7.13
C CYS A 13 4.93 -1.76 6.19
N ILE A 14 6.09 -1.23 5.76
CA ILE A 14 7.06 -1.94 4.91
C ILE A 14 8.34 -2.36 5.67
N GLY A 15 8.35 -2.26 7.01
CA GLY A 15 9.50 -2.66 7.84
C GLY A 15 10.68 -1.68 7.87
N LYS A 16 10.56 -0.51 7.22
CA LYS A 16 11.55 0.58 7.29
C LYS A 16 10.87 1.82 7.88
N CYS A 17 11.19 2.13 9.14
CA CYS A 17 10.63 3.28 9.83
C CYS A 17 11.65 4.40 9.94
N SER A 18 11.25 5.63 9.62
CA SER A 18 12.08 6.80 9.77
C SER A 18 11.66 7.72 10.92
N THR A 19 10.48 7.49 11.51
CA THR A 19 10.00 8.25 12.68
C THR A 19 10.84 7.98 13.93
N THR A 20 11.56 6.85 13.97
CA THR A 20 12.58 6.56 15.00
C THR A 20 13.74 7.56 14.96
N PHE A 21 13.92 8.29 13.86
CA PHE A 21 14.92 9.33 13.69
C PHE A 21 14.32 10.75 13.74
N GLY A 22 13.06 10.89 14.15
CA GLY A 22 12.41 12.19 14.35
C GLY A 22 11.55 12.71 13.20
N ASP A 23 11.26 11.91 12.17
CA ASP A 23 10.29 12.33 11.14
C ASP A 23 8.84 12.26 11.66
N ASP A 24 8.04 13.30 11.40
CA ASP A 24 6.59 13.30 11.67
C ASP A 24 5.81 12.38 10.72
N VAL A 25 6.33 12.20 9.49
CA VAL A 25 5.77 11.32 8.47
C VAL A 25 6.81 10.30 8.03
N CYS A 26 6.49 9.01 8.18
CA CYS A 26 7.40 7.94 7.84
C CYS A 26 7.71 7.92 6.34
N ARG A 27 8.98 8.00 5.95
CA ARG A 27 9.42 7.93 4.54
C ARG A 27 9.14 6.58 3.88
N GLY A 28 9.03 5.50 4.67
CA GLY A 28 8.73 4.16 4.18
C GLY A 28 7.24 3.93 3.94
N CYS A 29 6.44 3.94 5.00
CA CYS A 29 5.00 3.62 4.92
C CYS A 29 4.08 4.84 4.75
N ARG A 30 4.63 6.07 4.76
CA ARG A 30 3.91 7.34 4.57
C ARG A 30 2.79 7.65 5.57
N ARG A 31 2.72 6.89 6.67
CA ARG A 31 1.87 7.19 7.83
C ARG A 31 2.49 8.28 8.69
N PHE A 32 1.64 9.02 9.39
CA PHE A 32 2.03 9.90 10.48
C PHE A 32 2.56 9.08 11.66
N ALA A 33 3.43 9.67 12.49
CA ALA A 33 4.03 9.00 13.64
C ALA A 33 2.96 8.46 14.61
N GLU A 34 1.90 9.24 14.86
CA GLU A 34 0.78 8.87 15.73
C GLU A 34 0.04 7.66 15.17
N GLU A 35 -0.20 7.61 13.86
CA GLU A 35 -0.88 6.48 13.21
C GLU A 35 -0.07 5.18 13.30
N ILE A 36 1.26 5.29 13.36
CA ILE A 36 2.15 4.13 13.53
C ILE A 36 2.07 3.63 14.97
N ILE A 37 2.18 4.54 15.95
CA ILE A 37 2.19 4.22 17.38
C ILE A 37 0.83 3.66 17.81
N GLN A 38 -0.26 4.28 17.38
CA GLN A 38 -1.63 3.96 17.81
C GLN A 38 -2.30 2.87 16.96
N TRP A 39 -1.61 2.30 15.97
CA TRP A 39 -2.22 1.39 14.99
C TRP A 39 -3.00 0.23 15.61
N ASN A 40 -2.47 -0.39 16.67
CA ASN A 40 -3.12 -1.53 17.31
C ASN A 40 -4.38 -1.13 18.10
N LEU A 41 -4.49 0.13 18.50
CA LEU A 41 -5.61 0.68 19.26
C LEU A 41 -6.74 1.19 18.36
N TYR A 42 -6.44 1.52 17.11
CA TYR A 42 -7.44 1.97 16.15
C TYR A 42 -8.46 0.89 15.79
N ASP A 43 -9.71 1.33 15.66
CA ASP A 43 -10.78 0.54 15.12
C ASP A 43 -10.60 0.31 13.60
N GLN A 44 -11.47 -0.53 13.04
CA GLN A 44 -11.40 -0.84 11.61
C GLN A 44 -11.70 0.39 10.74
N THR A 45 -12.54 1.31 11.20
CA THR A 45 -12.95 2.51 10.48
C THR A 45 -11.77 3.47 10.28
N ILE A 46 -11.01 3.75 11.34
CA ILE A 46 -9.81 4.59 11.29
C ILE A 46 -8.74 3.91 10.45
N LYS A 47 -8.53 2.60 10.63
CA LYS A 47 -7.58 1.85 9.79
C LYS A 47 -7.93 1.97 8.31
N GLN A 48 -9.20 1.83 7.96
CA GLN A 48 -9.69 1.98 6.59
C GLN A 48 -9.51 3.40 6.05
N SER A 49 -9.78 4.44 6.84
CA SER A 49 -9.58 5.83 6.41
C SER A 49 -8.12 6.13 6.10
N ILE A 50 -7.19 5.59 6.90
CA ILE A 50 -5.74 5.67 6.67
C ILE A 50 -5.37 4.96 5.36
N TRP A 51 -5.87 3.74 5.13
CA TRP A 51 -5.65 3.04 3.86
C TRP A 51 -6.12 3.85 2.66
N ILE A 52 -7.36 4.36 2.69
CA ILE A 52 -7.93 5.18 1.60
C ILE A 52 -7.06 6.40 1.31
N ARG A 53 -6.57 7.08 2.36
CA ARG A 53 -5.67 8.24 2.22
C ARG A 53 -4.36 7.84 1.54
N LEU A 54 -3.71 6.75 1.99
CA LEU A 54 -2.45 6.28 1.42
C LEU A 54 -2.61 5.84 -0.04
N ASP A 55 -3.71 5.15 -0.37
CA ASP A 55 -4.03 4.74 -1.74
C ASP A 55 -4.20 5.95 -2.65
N ARG A 56 -4.95 6.96 -2.20
CA ARG A 56 -5.13 8.22 -2.94
C ARG A 56 -3.80 8.91 -3.23
N GLN A 57 -2.90 8.95 -2.25
CA GLN A 57 -1.57 9.55 -2.43
C GLN A 57 -0.72 8.78 -3.45
N ILE A 58 -0.75 7.45 -3.41
CA ILE A 58 -0.06 6.61 -4.39
C ILE A 58 -0.64 6.84 -5.79
N ASP A 59 -1.96 6.84 -5.92
CA ASP A 59 -2.63 7.00 -7.21
C ASP A 59 -2.30 8.36 -7.86
N GLN A 60 -2.29 9.43 -7.07
CA GLN A 60 -1.96 10.79 -7.53
C GLN A 60 -0.57 10.87 -8.15
N VAL A 61 0.40 10.13 -7.62
CA VAL A 61 1.80 10.16 -8.09
C VAL A 61 2.05 9.13 -9.17
N LEU A 62 1.59 7.89 -8.97
CA LEU A 62 2.00 6.76 -9.78
C LEU A 62 1.18 6.59 -11.05
N MET A 63 -0.13 6.90 -11.02
CA MET A 63 -0.97 6.74 -12.20
C MET A 63 -0.50 7.60 -13.40
N PRO A 64 -0.09 8.88 -13.21
CA PRO A 64 0.49 9.66 -14.30
C PRO A 64 1.80 9.10 -14.85
N LEU A 65 2.59 8.41 -14.03
CA LEU A 65 3.88 7.83 -14.41
C LEU A 65 3.76 6.50 -15.15
N CYS A 66 2.57 5.89 -15.15
CA CYS A 66 2.32 4.58 -15.75
C CYS A 66 1.11 4.61 -16.71
N PRO A 67 1.15 5.41 -17.80
CA PRO A 67 0.01 5.60 -18.68
C PRO A 67 -0.39 4.33 -19.45
N ASN A 68 0.57 3.45 -19.72
CA ASN A 68 0.36 2.24 -20.55
C ASN A 68 0.39 0.96 -19.71
N VAL A 69 -0.01 1.02 -18.44
CA VAL A 69 0.02 -0.16 -17.58
C VAL A 69 -0.95 -1.24 -18.08
N ASN A 70 -0.42 -2.44 -18.36
CA ASN A 70 -1.24 -3.61 -18.64
C ASN A 70 -1.69 -4.24 -17.32
N ILE A 71 -2.98 -4.08 -17.01
CA ILE A 71 -3.57 -4.50 -15.75
C ILE A 71 -3.60 -6.03 -15.60
N ASP A 72 -3.82 -6.76 -16.70
CA ASP A 72 -3.88 -8.23 -16.66
C ASP A 72 -2.50 -8.83 -16.34
N GLN A 73 -1.46 -8.30 -16.98
CA GLN A 73 -0.08 -8.70 -16.69
C GLN A 73 0.34 -8.33 -15.27
N LEU A 74 -0.10 -7.16 -14.77
CA LEU A 74 0.16 -6.74 -13.40
C LEU A 74 -0.47 -7.69 -12.38
N TYR A 75 -1.73 -8.06 -12.56
CA TYR A 75 -2.38 -9.00 -11.64
C TYR A 75 -1.77 -10.40 -11.71
N ALA A 76 -1.44 -10.89 -12.91
CA ALA A 76 -0.70 -12.15 -13.07
C ALA A 76 0.66 -12.10 -12.35
N PHE A 77 1.37 -10.98 -12.41
CA PHE A 77 2.64 -10.80 -11.69
C PHE A 77 2.45 -10.83 -10.16
N ILE A 78 1.44 -10.11 -9.65
CA ILE A 78 1.11 -10.07 -8.22
C ILE A 78 0.80 -11.47 -7.69
N GLU A 79 0.00 -12.23 -8.43
CA GLU A 79 -0.40 -13.60 -8.08
C GLU A 79 0.81 -14.54 -8.11
N ASN A 80 1.59 -14.54 -9.19
CA ASN A 80 2.77 -15.38 -9.35
C ASN A 80 3.83 -15.12 -8.26
N LYS A 81 4.05 -13.85 -7.89
CA LYS A 81 5.01 -13.45 -6.85
C LYS A 81 4.43 -13.50 -5.44
N LYS A 82 3.16 -13.91 -5.28
CA LYS A 82 2.43 -13.97 -4.01
C LYS A 82 2.56 -12.65 -3.21
N ILE A 83 2.48 -11.53 -3.91
CA ILE A 83 2.61 -10.20 -3.32
C ILE A 83 1.35 -9.91 -2.52
N GLY A 84 1.50 -9.54 -1.26
CA GLY A 84 0.35 -9.22 -0.43
C GLY A 84 -0.22 -7.84 -0.76
N ILE A 85 -1.54 -7.76 -0.88
CA ILE A 85 -2.28 -6.51 -1.16
C ILE A 85 -3.54 -6.46 -0.26
N PRO A 86 -3.97 -5.28 0.18
CA PRO A 86 -5.25 -5.15 0.89
C PRO A 86 -6.42 -5.39 -0.07
N HIS A 87 -7.56 -5.89 0.44
CA HIS A 87 -8.75 -6.16 -0.37
C HIS A 87 -9.28 -4.91 -1.11
N SER A 88 -9.12 -3.73 -0.51
CA SER A 88 -9.55 -2.45 -1.05
C SER A 88 -8.44 -1.70 -1.79
N ALA A 89 -7.39 -2.39 -2.28
CA ALA A 89 -6.26 -1.75 -2.93
C ALA A 89 -6.66 -1.00 -4.21
N SER A 90 -6.18 0.23 -4.35
CA SER A 90 -6.28 0.99 -5.60
C SER A 90 -5.39 0.42 -6.71
N LYS A 91 -5.63 0.86 -7.95
CA LYS A 91 -4.81 0.49 -9.11
C LYS A 91 -3.35 0.93 -8.91
N GLY A 92 -3.11 2.15 -8.43
CA GLY A 92 -1.77 2.63 -8.15
C GLY A 92 -1.09 1.82 -7.05
N ARG A 93 -1.80 1.37 -6.01
CA ARG A 93 -1.22 0.47 -5.00
C ARG A 93 -0.78 -0.86 -5.60
N CYS A 94 -1.58 -1.46 -6.49
CA CYS A 94 -1.20 -2.68 -7.20
C CYS A 94 0.07 -2.45 -8.04
N CYS A 95 0.14 -1.34 -8.77
CA CYS A 95 1.33 -0.97 -9.55
C CYS A 95 2.57 -0.78 -8.65
N TYR A 96 2.42 -0.07 -7.53
CA TYR A 96 3.50 0.18 -6.57
C TYR A 96 4.05 -1.11 -5.98
N ALA A 97 3.16 -2.04 -5.62
CA ALA A 97 3.55 -3.34 -5.07
C ALA A 97 4.29 -4.22 -6.08
N GLY A 98 3.91 -4.13 -7.37
CA GLY A 98 4.58 -4.83 -8.47
C GLY A 98 6.02 -4.39 -8.72
N GLN A 99 6.32 -3.09 -8.57
CA GLN A 99 7.66 -2.54 -8.86
C GLN A 99 8.71 -2.78 -7.75
N SER A 100 8.28 -3.06 -6.51
CA SER A 100 9.18 -3.12 -5.35
C SER A 100 9.98 -4.44 -5.21
N LYS A 101 9.80 -5.43 -6.10
CA LYS A 101 10.45 -6.77 -6.01
C LYS A 101 11.15 -7.22 -7.30
N THR A 102 11.57 -6.28 -8.14
CA THR A 102 12.54 -6.49 -9.22
C THR A 102 13.93 -6.21 -8.69
#